data_AF-A0AA97GWC5-F1
#
_entry.id   AF-A0AA97GWC5-F1
#
_cell.length_a   1.000
_cell.length_b   1.000
_cell.length_c   1.000
_cell.angle_alpha   90.00
_cell.angle_beta   90.00
_cell.angle_gamma   90.00
#
_symmetry.space_group_name_H-M   'P 1'
#
loop_
_entity.id
_entity.type
_entity.pdbx_description
1 polymer ?
#
loop_
_entity_poly.entity_id
_entity_poly.type
_entity_poly.pdbx_seq_one_letter_code
_entity_poly.pdbx_strand_id
1 'polypeptide(L)'
;MIFKGVHEGRPYPDHGLAPRDWAKIPPRQFRLDQLTTVTTVLALDKLLAEDSTFYGDLFAHIVQYEGVMYLEDGLHRAVRSALRNRTLIHARLFDFDEHLLRFGLVPGADESGVETTAPLRPVSSPLPVHPRRPRTPGAHRLD
;
A
#
# COMPACT_ATOMS: atom_id res chain seq x y z
N MET A 1 12.74 -25.12 11.46
CA MET A 1 11.32 -24.76 11.31
C MET A 1 11.19 -23.88 10.06
N ILE A 2 10.14 -24.04 9.22
CA ILE A 2 10.03 -23.32 7.93
C ILE A 2 9.64 -21.86 8.12
N PHE A 3 8.71 -21.60 9.05
CA PHE A 3 8.22 -20.26 9.42
C PHE A 3 8.64 -19.93 10.85
N LYS A 4 8.64 -18.64 11.19
CA LYS A 4 8.86 -18.15 12.57
C LYS A 4 7.74 -18.59 13.49
N GLY A 5 6.50 -18.54 13.01
CA GLY A 5 5.30 -18.87 13.75
C GLY A 5 4.06 -18.90 12.86
N VAL A 6 2.94 -19.29 13.46
CA VAL A 6 1.61 -19.28 12.83
C VAL A 6 0.68 -18.50 13.73
N HIS A 7 -0.06 -17.57 13.14
CA HIS A 7 -1.07 -16.76 13.80
C HIS A 7 -2.42 -16.98 13.12
N GLU A 8 -3.50 -16.97 13.88
CA GLU A 8 -4.86 -17.09 13.35
C GLU A 8 -5.45 -15.69 13.15
N GLY A 9 -5.63 -15.30 11.89
CA GLY A 9 -6.08 -13.96 11.54
C GLY A 9 -4.95 -12.91 11.55
N ARG A 10 -5.34 -11.67 11.24
CA ARG A 10 -4.42 -10.51 11.19
C ARG A 10 -4.43 -9.83 12.57
N PRO A 11 -3.26 -9.67 13.22
CA PRO A 11 -3.18 -8.97 14.51
C PRO A 11 -3.22 -7.44 14.37
N TYR A 12 -3.14 -6.94 13.14
CA TYR A 12 -3.23 -5.53 12.80
C TYR A 12 -4.60 -5.18 12.19
N PRO A 13 -5.03 -3.92 12.30
CA PRO A 13 -6.21 -3.42 11.60
C PRO A 13 -6.08 -3.50 10.07
N ASP A 14 -7.19 -3.33 9.34
CA ASP A 14 -7.14 -3.32 7.88
C ASP A 14 -6.22 -2.19 7.38
N HIS A 15 -5.30 -2.52 6.47
CA HIS A 15 -4.39 -1.56 5.87
C HIS A 15 -4.97 -0.92 4.61
N GLY A 16 -6.13 -1.39 4.12
CA GLY A 16 -6.85 -0.77 3.01
C GLY A 16 -6.10 -0.79 1.67
N LEU A 17 -5.06 -1.62 1.54
CA LEU A 17 -4.26 -1.68 0.30
C LEU A 17 -5.01 -2.47 -0.75
N ALA A 18 -5.40 -1.80 -1.82
CA ALA A 18 -5.92 -2.48 -2.99
C ALA A 18 -4.78 -3.25 -3.70
N PRO A 19 -5.09 -4.28 -4.50
CA PRO A 19 -4.09 -5.02 -5.28
C PRO A 19 -3.20 -4.14 -6.16
N ARG A 20 -3.70 -2.98 -6.60
CA ARG A 20 -2.94 -1.99 -7.39
C ARG A 20 -1.86 -1.28 -6.59
N ASP A 21 -2.06 -1.08 -5.29
CA ASP A 21 -1.09 -0.40 -4.44
C ASP A 21 0.09 -1.31 -4.11
N TRP A 22 -0.15 -2.61 -3.96
CA TRP A 22 0.90 -3.62 -3.86
C TRP A 22 1.85 -3.59 -5.06
N ALA A 23 1.33 -3.40 -6.28
CA ALA A 23 2.17 -3.34 -7.48
C ALA A 23 3.22 -2.20 -7.45
N LYS A 24 2.96 -1.12 -6.70
CA LYS A 24 3.88 0.02 -6.52
C LYS A 24 5.06 -0.31 -5.61
N ILE A 25 4.90 -1.27 -4.70
CA ILE A 25 5.93 -1.67 -3.74
C ILE A 25 6.92 -2.60 -4.45
N PRO A 26 8.22 -2.27 -4.55
CA PRO A 26 9.17 -3.13 -5.23
C PRO A 26 9.33 -4.48 -4.50
N PRO A 27 9.41 -5.62 -5.23
CA PRO A 27 9.62 -6.91 -4.62
C PRO A 27 11.04 -7.03 -4.04
N ARG A 28 11.15 -7.66 -2.88
CA ARG A 28 12.41 -7.93 -2.16
C ARG A 28 12.46 -9.40 -1.75
N GLN A 29 13.65 -9.87 -1.40
CA GLN A 29 13.86 -11.24 -0.92
C GLN A 29 13.72 -11.31 0.60
N PHE A 30 12.97 -12.30 1.08
CA PHE A 30 12.77 -12.56 2.50
C PHE A 30 13.04 -14.02 2.82
N ARG A 31 13.51 -14.29 4.03
CA ARG A 31 13.68 -15.67 4.51
C ARG A 31 12.38 -16.16 5.12
N LEU A 32 12.02 -17.41 4.81
CA LEU A 32 10.79 -18.01 5.31
C LEU A 32 10.75 -18.11 6.84
N ASP A 33 11.90 -18.38 7.46
CA ASP A 33 12.03 -18.52 8.91
C ASP A 33 11.88 -17.21 9.70
N GLN A 34 11.78 -16.08 9.02
CA GLN A 34 11.49 -14.77 9.61
C GLN A 34 10.00 -14.43 9.58
N LEU A 35 9.21 -15.17 8.79
CA LEU A 35 7.81 -14.85 8.52
C LEU A 35 6.88 -15.60 9.47
N THR A 36 5.83 -14.91 9.89
CA THR A 36 4.69 -15.46 10.63
C THR A 36 3.49 -15.53 9.69
N THR A 37 2.85 -16.68 9.55
CA THR A 37 1.66 -16.78 8.67
C THR A 37 0.41 -16.27 9.38
N VAL A 38 -0.51 -15.61 8.68
CA VAL A 38 -1.79 -15.14 9.24
C VAL A 38 -2.94 -16.13 9.06
N THR A 39 -2.70 -17.21 8.32
CA THR A 39 -3.64 -18.31 8.13
C THR A 39 -3.04 -19.61 8.61
N THR A 40 -3.88 -20.42 9.26
CA THR A 40 -3.57 -21.76 9.77
C THR A 40 -3.91 -22.85 8.75
N VAL A 41 -4.83 -22.57 7.82
CA VAL A 41 -5.36 -23.56 6.89
C VAL A 41 -4.60 -23.52 5.57
N LEU A 42 -4.00 -24.65 5.22
CA LEU A 42 -3.38 -24.86 3.92
C LEU A 42 -4.26 -25.78 3.07
N ALA A 43 -4.75 -25.23 1.97
CA ALA A 43 -5.53 -25.99 0.99
C ALA A 43 -4.58 -26.76 0.04
N LEU A 44 -4.62 -28.10 0.09
CA LEU A 44 -3.70 -28.98 -0.65
C LEU A 44 -3.95 -28.98 -2.16
N ASP A 45 -5.21 -28.92 -2.58
CA ASP A 45 -5.64 -28.71 -3.96
C ASP A 45 -4.98 -27.46 -4.56
N LYS A 46 -4.99 -26.35 -3.81
CA LYS A 46 -4.33 -25.11 -4.22
C LYS A 46 -2.81 -25.19 -4.14
N LEU A 47 -2.23 -26.09 -3.35
CA LEU A 47 -0.78 -26.29 -3.33
C LEU A 47 -0.30 -27.08 -4.56
N LEU A 48 -1.10 -28.05 -5.01
CA LEU A 48 -0.77 -28.95 -6.12
C LEU A 48 -1.18 -28.43 -7.49
N ALA A 49 -2.05 -27.41 -7.56
CA ALA A 49 -2.40 -26.77 -8.80
C ALA A 49 -1.16 -26.21 -9.53
N GLU A 50 -1.03 -26.51 -10.83
CA GLU A 50 0.02 -25.96 -11.69
C GLU A 50 -0.11 -24.42 -11.82
N ASP A 51 -1.35 -23.92 -11.68
CA ASP A 51 -1.75 -22.51 -11.78
C ASP A 51 -1.76 -21.75 -10.43
N SER A 52 -1.11 -22.19 -9.36
CA SER A 52 -1.19 -21.46 -8.05
C SER A 52 -0.56 -20.07 -8.01
N THR A 53 -0.17 -19.53 -9.17
CA THR A 53 0.16 -18.12 -9.41
C THR A 53 -1.01 -17.33 -10.01
N PHE A 54 -2.14 -17.94 -10.32
CA PHE A 54 -3.08 -17.41 -11.31
C PHE A 54 -4.15 -16.46 -10.77
N TYR A 55 -4.35 -16.37 -9.46
CA TYR A 55 -5.24 -15.37 -8.87
C TYR A 55 -4.47 -14.41 -7.97
N GLY A 56 -3.75 -13.47 -8.57
CA GLY A 56 -3.19 -12.33 -7.84
C GLY A 56 -1.81 -11.84 -8.31
N ASP A 57 -1.05 -11.31 -7.36
CA ASP A 57 0.31 -10.80 -7.56
C ASP A 57 1.32 -11.95 -7.67
N LEU A 58 2.33 -11.78 -8.54
CA LEU A 58 3.41 -12.76 -8.72
C LEU A 58 4.23 -12.95 -7.43
N PHE A 59 4.26 -11.91 -6.60
CA PHE A 59 5.03 -11.84 -5.36
C PHE A 59 4.16 -12.04 -4.13
N ALA A 60 4.75 -12.50 -3.02
CA ALA A 60 4.04 -12.57 -1.74
C ALA A 60 3.79 -11.19 -1.16
N HIS A 61 2.77 -11.08 -0.31
CA HIS A 61 2.47 -9.87 0.43
C HIS A 61 2.85 -10.09 1.88
N ILE A 62 3.74 -9.23 2.37
CA ILE A 62 4.18 -9.22 3.76
C ILE A 62 3.78 -7.88 4.35
N VAL A 63 3.17 -7.91 5.52
CA VAL A 63 2.90 -6.74 6.34
C VAL A 63 3.79 -6.80 7.57
N GLN A 64 4.55 -5.75 7.82
CA GLN A 64 5.30 -5.59 9.06
C GLN A 64 4.47 -4.78 10.05
N TYR A 65 4.23 -5.36 11.22
CA TYR A 65 3.48 -4.75 12.30
C TYR A 65 4.11 -5.13 13.64
N GLU A 66 4.29 -4.14 14.53
CA GLU A 66 4.99 -4.26 15.81
C GLU A 66 6.35 -4.98 15.69
N GLY A 67 7.07 -4.73 14.58
CA GLY A 67 8.36 -5.37 14.30
C GLY A 67 8.30 -6.85 13.91
N VAL A 68 7.11 -7.41 13.65
CA VAL A 68 6.91 -8.78 13.18
C VAL A 68 6.45 -8.78 11.72
N MET A 69 7.02 -9.68 10.91
CA MET A 69 6.67 -9.83 9.49
C MET A 69 5.59 -10.89 9.32
N TYR A 70 4.40 -10.46 8.95
CA TYR A 70 3.25 -11.31 8.70
C TYR A 70 3.09 -11.60 7.22
N LEU A 71 3.11 -12.88 6.85
CA LEU A 71 2.83 -13.35 5.50
C LEU A 71 1.31 -13.39 5.30
N GLU A 72 0.79 -12.39 4.60
CA GLU A 72 -0.63 -12.21 4.37
C GLU A 72 -1.11 -12.99 3.14
N ASP A 73 -0.33 -12.97 2.07
CA ASP A 73 -0.60 -13.70 0.85
C ASP A 73 0.65 -14.43 0.33
N GLY A 74 0.44 -15.51 -0.39
CA GLY A 74 1.50 -16.33 -0.94
C GLY A 74 1.95 -17.50 -0.07
N LEU A 75 1.12 -17.93 0.89
CA LEU A 75 1.43 -19.09 1.75
C LEU A 75 1.79 -20.33 0.93
N HIS A 76 0.98 -20.69 -0.07
CA HIS A 76 1.24 -21.87 -0.91
C HIS A 76 2.58 -21.76 -1.67
N ARG A 77 2.91 -20.57 -2.16
CA ARG A 77 4.19 -20.29 -2.84
C ARG A 77 5.37 -20.41 -1.86
N ALA A 78 5.21 -19.92 -0.64
CA ALA A 78 6.21 -20.07 0.43
C ALA A 78 6.43 -21.53 0.78
N VAL A 79 5.36 -22.29 1.01
CA VAL A 79 5.44 -23.73 1.33
C VAL A 79 6.03 -24.53 0.17
N ARG A 80 5.61 -24.27 -1.07
CA ARG A 80 6.18 -24.90 -2.27
C ARG A 80 7.68 -24.62 -2.40
N SER A 81 8.12 -23.39 -2.07
CA SER A 81 9.55 -23.03 -2.07
C SER A 81 10.31 -23.81 -0.99
N ALA A 82 9.75 -23.89 0.21
CA ALA A 82 10.33 -24.67 1.31
C ALA A 82 10.45 -26.16 0.98
N LEU A 83 9.43 -26.75 0.34
CA LEU A 83 9.43 -28.15 -0.11
C LEU A 83 10.50 -28.43 -1.19
N ARG A 84 10.95 -27.39 -1.90
CA ARG A 84 12.07 -27.45 -2.87
C ARG A 84 13.41 -27.07 -2.24
N ASN A 85 13.52 -27.11 -0.91
CA ASN A 85 14.69 -26.69 -0.14
C ASN A 85 15.12 -25.23 -0.38
N ARG A 86 14.20 -24.35 -0.80
CA ARG A 86 14.45 -22.91 -0.93
C ARG A 86 13.91 -22.18 0.30
N THR A 87 14.82 -21.59 1.07
CA THR A 87 14.50 -20.84 2.29
C THR A 87 14.20 -19.37 2.05
N LEU A 88 14.23 -18.92 0.79
CA LEU A 88 13.98 -17.55 0.37
C LEU A 88 12.71 -17.46 -0.49
N ILE A 89 11.96 -16.38 -0.34
CA ILE A 89 10.81 -16.02 -1.15
C ILE A 89 10.93 -14.56 -1.61
N HIS A 90 10.44 -14.26 -2.81
CA HIS A 90 10.25 -12.87 -3.25
C HIS A 90 8.87 -12.38 -2.82
N ALA A 91 8.86 -11.27 -2.10
CA ALA A 91 7.66 -10.66 -1.55
C ALA A 91 7.75 -9.13 -1.58
N ARG A 92 6.60 -8.49 -1.51
CA ARG A 92 6.45 -7.05 -1.34
C ARG A 92 6.14 -6.81 0.13
N LEU A 93 6.86 -5.86 0.72
CA LEU A 93 6.74 -5.52 2.12
C LEU A 93 6.01 -4.19 2.27
N PHE A 94 4.90 -4.21 3.00
CA PHE A 94 4.27 -3.03 3.52
C PHE A 94 4.66 -2.84 4.98
N ASP A 95 5.30 -1.71 5.29
CA ASP A 95 5.64 -1.33 6.66
C ASP A 95 4.46 -0.59 7.28
N PHE A 96 3.64 -1.32 8.06
CA PHE A 96 2.48 -0.75 8.74
C PHE A 96 2.89 0.14 9.91
N ASP A 97 4.00 -0.19 10.58
CA ASP A 97 4.54 0.61 11.68
C ASP A 97 4.96 2.00 11.19
N GLU A 98 5.72 2.07 10.09
CA GLU A 98 6.10 3.33 9.46
C GLU A 98 4.86 4.12 9.01
N HIS A 99 3.87 3.43 8.43
CA HIS A 99 2.63 4.06 8.00
C HIS A 99 1.86 4.68 9.18
N LEU A 100 1.70 3.93 10.28
CA LEU A 100 1.00 4.39 11.48
C LEU A 100 1.72 5.59 12.12
N LEU A 101 3.06 5.56 12.17
CA LEU A 101 3.87 6.67 12.68
C LEU A 101 3.72 7.93 11.80
N ARG A 102 3.68 7.76 10.48
CA ARG A 102 3.67 8.88 9.53
C ARG A 102 2.31 9.53 9.39
N PHE A 103 1.24 8.75 9.44
CA PHE A 103 -0.12 9.23 9.19
C PHE A 103 -0.98 9.29 10.45
N GLY A 104 -0.50 8.78 11.60
CA GLY A 104 -1.21 8.83 12.89
C GLY A 104 -2.55 8.09 12.89
N LEU A 105 -2.80 7.29 11.86
CA LEU A 105 -4.09 6.68 11.55
C LEU A 105 -3.89 5.21 11.26
N VAL A 106 -4.79 4.42 11.85
CA VAL A 106 -5.17 3.12 11.30
C VAL A 106 -5.98 3.42 10.02
N PRO A 107 -5.55 2.96 8.83
CA PRO A 107 -6.38 3.07 7.64
C PRO A 107 -7.76 2.44 7.90
N GLY A 108 -8.86 3.17 7.66
CA GLY A 108 -10.22 2.63 7.82
C GLY A 108 -10.88 2.78 9.20
N ALA A 109 -10.25 3.49 10.16
CA ALA A 109 -10.94 3.89 11.40
C ALA A 109 -12.01 4.99 11.17
N ASP A 110 -12.11 5.51 9.95
CA ASP A 110 -12.99 6.59 9.51
C ASP A 110 -14.20 6.15 8.65
N GLU A 111 -14.50 4.85 8.55
CA GLU A 111 -15.76 4.39 7.92
C GLU A 111 -16.90 4.18 8.95
N SER A 112 -16.86 4.91 10.08
CA SER A 112 -18.06 5.16 10.89
C SER A 112 -18.52 6.58 10.61
N GLY A 113 -19.51 6.69 9.72
CA GLY A 113 -19.93 7.95 9.12
C GLY A 113 -20.25 9.04 10.14
N VAL A 114 -19.57 10.18 10.01
CA VAL A 114 -20.10 11.52 10.27
C VAL A 114 -19.45 12.49 9.28
N GLU A 115 -20.29 13.20 8.53
CA GLU A 115 -19.96 14.25 7.59
C GLU A 115 -19.16 15.40 8.22
N THR A 116 -18.28 16.03 7.44
CA THR A 116 -18.17 17.50 7.45
C THR A 116 -17.82 17.96 6.05
N THR A 117 -18.86 18.26 5.27
CA THR A 117 -18.76 19.27 4.21
C THR A 117 -18.45 20.59 4.92
N ALA A 118 -17.17 20.91 5.08
CA ALA A 118 -16.78 22.26 5.41
C ALA A 118 -17.11 23.13 4.19
N PRO A 119 -17.97 24.17 4.30
CA PRO A 119 -18.16 25.08 3.20
C PRO A 119 -16.82 25.76 2.94
N LEU A 120 -16.35 25.67 1.69
CA LEU A 120 -15.21 26.45 1.21
C LEU A 120 -15.49 27.92 1.55
N ARG A 121 -14.61 28.55 2.33
CA ARG A 121 -14.73 29.99 2.60
C ARG A 121 -14.67 30.72 1.24
N PRO A 122 -15.60 31.63 0.95
CA PRO A 122 -15.51 32.43 -0.27
C PRO A 122 -14.21 33.21 -0.23
N VAL A 123 -13.38 33.05 -1.27
CA VAL A 123 -12.19 33.86 -1.48
C VAL A 123 -12.63 35.31 -1.60
N SER A 124 -12.41 36.09 -0.55
CA SER A 124 -12.57 37.53 -0.59
C SER A 124 -11.35 38.11 -1.29
N SER A 125 -11.37 38.18 -2.62
CA SER A 125 -10.73 39.22 -3.44
C SER A 125 -10.80 38.84 -4.94
N PRO A 126 -11.54 39.57 -5.78
CA PRO A 126 -11.25 39.56 -7.20
C PRO A 126 -9.95 40.35 -7.43
N LEU A 127 -8.88 39.63 -7.80
CA LEU A 127 -7.74 40.26 -8.47
C LEU A 127 -8.27 40.94 -9.75
N PRO A 128 -7.90 42.21 -10.04
CA PRO A 128 -8.32 42.86 -11.27
C PRO A 128 -7.74 42.12 -12.48
N VAL A 129 -8.59 41.37 -13.18
CA VAL A 129 -8.31 40.84 -14.51
C VAL A 129 -8.39 42.01 -15.48
N HIS A 130 -7.29 42.77 -15.62
CA HIS A 130 -6.87 43.57 -16.77
C HIS A 130 -6.00 44.76 -16.31
N PRO A 131 -4.68 44.74 -16.55
CA PRO A 131 -3.93 45.99 -16.54
C PRO A 131 -4.34 46.79 -17.78
N ARG A 132 -5.14 47.85 -17.60
CA ARG A 132 -5.32 48.87 -18.64
C ARG A 132 -3.98 49.54 -18.89
N ARG A 133 -3.35 49.20 -20.01
CA ARG A 133 -2.16 49.87 -20.55
C ARG A 133 -2.51 51.33 -20.84
N PRO A 134 -1.87 52.33 -20.20
CA PRO A 134 -2.07 53.72 -20.59
C PRO A 134 -1.52 53.91 -22.02
N ARG A 135 -2.36 54.41 -22.93
CA ARG A 135 -1.94 54.82 -24.27
C ARG A 135 -1.16 56.12 -24.15
N THR A 136 0.13 56.09 -24.44
CA THR A 136 0.94 57.29 -24.65
C THR A 136 0.43 58.01 -25.91
N PRO A 137 0.08 59.31 -25.85
CA PRO A 137 -0.16 60.07 -27.07
C PRO A 137 1.18 60.29 -27.77
N GLY A 138 1.30 59.76 -28.99
CA GLY A 138 2.45 60.02 -29.86
C GLY A 138 2.49 61.51 -30.21
N ALA A 139 3.59 62.18 -29.83
CA ALA A 139 3.91 63.50 -30.33
C ALA A 139 4.30 63.37 -31.80
N HIS A 140 3.42 63.80 -32.71
CA HIS A 140 3.81 64.17 -34.05
C HIS A 140 4.62 65.46 -33.97
N ARG A 141 5.88 65.43 -34.41
CA ARG A 141 6.61 66.64 -34.81
C ARG A 141 6.98 66.47 -36.28
N LEU A 142 6.26 67.24 -37.10
CA LEU A 142 6.67 67.65 -38.44
C LEU A 142 7.84 68.64 -38.29
N ASP A 143 8.66 68.66 -39.34
CA ASP A 143 9.91 69.39 -39.60
C ASP A 143 10.21 70.67 -38.78
#